data_AF-A0A7M3ZBJ9-F1
#
_entry.id   AF-A0A7M3ZBJ9-F1
#
_cell.length_a   1.000
_cell.length_b   1.000
_cell.length_c   1.000
_cell.angle_alpha   90.00
_cell.angle_beta   90.00
_cell.angle_gamma   90.00
#
_symmetry.space_group_name_H-M   'P 1'
#
loop_
_entity.id
_entity.type
_entity.pdbx_description
1 polymer ?
#
loop_
_entity_poly.entity_id
_entity_poly.type
_entity_poly.pdbx_seq_one_letter_code
_entity_poly.pdbx_strand_id
1 'polypeptide(L)'
;MDGQLAPFPSPQPIDKHLVAQLLLLRTIWNVSFLFALIPLVLGFLILRSQPATLVFGLFIGAGWAILSRLIPTVAFAVPNTPYATDIIHQINELRVAEASCCTKPELNWEVTAVRCSNCSFTHLAHARPDLGRVRTDSWLGRLRLLLLDGHPIVNEGNEK
;
A
#
# COMPACT_ATOMS: atom_id res chain seq x y z
N MET A 1 27.60 13.44 -22.21
CA MET A 1 26.43 12.75 -22.78
C MET A 1 25.91 11.91 -21.65
N ASP A 2 25.14 12.54 -20.77
CA ASP A 2 24.92 12.02 -19.43
C ASP A 2 23.62 11.25 -19.49
N GLY A 3 23.77 9.95 -19.75
CA GLY A 3 22.69 8.98 -19.79
C GLY A 3 22.12 8.77 -18.39
N GLN A 4 21.44 9.77 -17.86
CA GLN A 4 20.67 9.64 -16.64
C GLN A 4 19.37 8.93 -17.02
N LEU A 5 19.42 7.60 -17.00
CA LEU A 5 18.24 6.75 -17.12
C LEU A 5 17.21 7.27 -16.11
N ALA A 6 16.02 7.64 -16.57
CA ALA A 6 14.95 8.04 -15.68
C ALA A 6 14.73 6.93 -14.65
N PRO A 7 14.60 7.24 -13.35
CA PRO A 7 14.42 6.23 -12.32
C PRO A 7 13.23 5.36 -12.69
N PHE A 8 13.51 4.08 -12.94
CA PHE A 8 12.51 3.07 -13.25
C PHE A 8 12.19 2.32 -11.96
N PRO A 9 10.92 2.18 -11.55
CA PRO A 9 9.68 2.71 -12.14
C PRO A 9 9.51 4.23 -11.94
N SER A 10 8.80 4.86 -12.88
CA SER A 10 8.59 6.32 -12.91
C SER A 10 8.16 6.89 -11.54
N PRO A 11 8.77 8.00 -11.10
CA PRO A 11 8.37 8.67 -9.88
C PRO A 11 6.94 9.22 -10.02
N GLN A 12 6.22 9.28 -8.90
CA GLN A 12 4.84 9.77 -8.87
C GLN A 12 4.82 11.17 -8.27
N PRO A 13 4.31 12.21 -8.97
CA PRO A 13 4.24 13.54 -8.41
C PRO A 13 3.28 13.60 -7.21
N ILE A 14 3.64 14.43 -6.22
CA ILE A 14 2.80 14.64 -5.04
C ILE A 14 1.70 15.65 -5.37
N ASP A 15 0.63 15.12 -5.97
CA ASP A 15 -0.53 15.91 -6.38
C ASP A 15 -1.76 15.62 -5.53
N LYS A 16 -2.79 16.46 -5.69
CA LYS A 16 -4.14 16.21 -5.14
C LYS A 16 -4.70 14.85 -5.56
N HIS A 17 -4.36 14.38 -6.76
CA HIS A 17 -4.81 13.10 -7.30
C HIS A 17 -4.19 11.91 -6.56
N LEU A 18 -2.92 12.02 -6.17
CA LEU A 18 -2.23 11.00 -5.39
C LEU A 18 -2.89 10.82 -4.02
N VAL A 19 -3.16 11.92 -3.32
CA VAL A 19 -3.81 11.88 -1.99
C VAL A 19 -5.21 11.26 -2.10
N ALA A 20 -6.00 11.67 -3.10
CA ALA A 20 -7.31 11.10 -3.35
C ALA A 20 -7.23 9.59 -3.65
N GLN A 21 -6.24 9.16 -4.44
CA GLN A 21 -6.01 7.77 -4.78
C GLN A 21 -5.64 6.93 -3.54
N LEU A 22 -4.77 7.44 -2.66
CA LEU A 22 -4.42 6.78 -1.41
C LEU A 22 -5.64 6.58 -0.50
N LEU A 23 -6.49 7.61 -0.37
CA LEU A 23 -7.72 7.52 0.41
C LEU A 23 -8.71 6.51 -0.18
N LEU A 24 -8.83 6.46 -1.51
CA LEU A 24 -9.66 5.49 -2.21
C LEU A 24 -9.13 4.06 -1.99
N LEU A 25 -7.83 3.82 -2.17
CA LEU A 25 -7.23 2.50 -1.98
C LEU A 25 -7.35 2.03 -0.54
N ARG A 26 -7.14 2.92 0.43
CA ARG A 26 -7.41 2.63 1.85
C ARG A 26 -8.86 2.22 2.07
N THR A 27 -9.81 2.94 1.48
CA THR A 27 -11.24 2.63 1.61
C THR A 27 -11.55 1.26 1.02
N ILE A 28 -11.05 0.96 -0.18
CA ILE A 28 -11.20 -0.36 -0.82
C ILE A 28 -10.59 -1.45 0.06
N TRP A 29 -9.38 -1.23 0.59
CA TRP A 29 -8.70 -2.18 1.46
C TRP A 29 -9.54 -2.48 2.72
N ASN A 30 -10.03 -1.44 3.40
CA ASN A 30 -10.91 -1.58 4.57
C ASN A 30 -12.24 -2.29 4.24
N VAL A 31 -12.88 -1.92 3.13
CA VAL A 31 -14.14 -2.55 2.69
C VAL A 31 -13.90 -4.02 2.36
N SER A 32 -12.77 -4.37 1.73
CA SER A 32 -12.45 -5.77 1.45
C SER A 32 -12.28 -6.62 2.72
N PHE A 33 -11.80 -6.04 3.82
CA PHE A 33 -11.74 -6.72 5.12
C PHE A 33 -13.15 -7.03 5.64
N LEU A 34 -14.08 -6.07 5.51
CA LEU A 34 -15.48 -6.30 5.87
C LEU A 34 -16.13 -7.40 5.02
N PHE A 35 -15.83 -7.42 3.71
CA PHE A 35 -16.28 -8.48 2.81
C PHE A 35 -15.74 -9.87 3.16
N ALA A 36 -14.55 -9.98 3.76
CA ALA A 36 -14.01 -11.24 4.27
C ALA A 36 -14.65 -11.66 5.62
N LEU A 37 -15.10 -10.70 6.42
CA LEU A 37 -15.74 -10.97 7.72
C LEU A 37 -17.12 -11.61 7.58
N ILE A 38 -17.90 -11.21 6.58
CA ILE A 38 -19.23 -11.77 6.30
C ILE A 38 -19.19 -13.31 6.11
N PRO A 39 -18.42 -13.86 5.14
CA PRO A 39 -18.35 -15.30 4.95
C PRO A 39 -17.73 -16.04 6.14
N LEU A 40 -16.86 -15.40 6.92
CA LEU A 40 -16.32 -15.98 8.15
C LEU A 40 -17.43 -16.22 9.19
N VAL A 41 -18.23 -15.19 9.48
CA VAL A 41 -19.30 -15.28 10.49
C VAL A 41 -20.42 -16.20 10.02
N LEU A 42 -20.89 -16.05 8.78
CA LEU A 42 -21.93 -16.92 8.23
C LEU A 42 -21.43 -18.37 8.13
N GLY A 43 -20.19 -18.56 7.70
CA GLY A 43 -19.58 -19.88 7.61
C GLY A 43 -19.52 -20.58 8.96
N PHE A 44 -19.11 -19.87 10.01
CA PHE A 44 -19.11 -20.38 11.37
C PHE A 44 -20.50 -20.82 11.87
N LEU A 45 -21.53 -19.98 11.64
CA LEU A 45 -22.91 -20.28 12.06
C LEU A 45 -23.49 -21.51 11.35
N ILE A 46 -23.24 -21.63 10.06
CA ILE A 46 -23.76 -22.75 9.25
C ILE A 46 -23.03 -24.05 9.62
N LEU A 47 -21.70 -24.03 9.75
CA LEU A 47 -20.91 -25.21 10.11
C LEU A 47 -21.26 -25.79 11.48
N ARG A 48 -21.76 -24.95 12.40
CA ARG A 48 -22.29 -25.42 13.69
C ARG A 48 -23.54 -26.28 13.53
N SER A 49 -24.34 -26.03 12.49
CA SER A 49 -25.62 -26.70 12.25
C SER A 49 -25.49 -27.90 11.31
N GLN A 50 -24.71 -27.76 10.23
CA GLN A 50 -24.56 -28.78 9.21
C GLN A 50 -23.13 -28.79 8.61
N PRO A 51 -22.52 -29.97 8.42
CA PRO A 51 -21.25 -30.08 7.73
C PRO A 51 -21.44 -29.94 6.22
N ALA A 52 -21.23 -28.72 5.70
CA ALA A 52 -21.26 -28.42 4.27
C ALA A 52 -19.85 -28.09 3.75
N THR A 53 -19.32 -28.90 2.83
CA THR A 53 -17.94 -28.77 2.31
C THR A 53 -17.65 -27.41 1.68
N LEU A 54 -18.60 -26.86 0.93
CA LEU A 54 -18.46 -25.53 0.31
C LEU A 54 -18.29 -24.43 1.36
N VAL A 55 -19.11 -24.49 2.42
CA VAL A 55 -19.10 -23.51 3.52
C VAL A 55 -17.82 -23.64 4.33
N PHE A 56 -17.32 -24.86 4.54
CA PHE A 56 -16.03 -25.10 5.17
C PHE A 56 -14.89 -24.43 4.41
N GLY A 57 -14.83 -24.60 3.08
CA GLY A 57 -13.83 -23.93 2.25
C GLY A 57 -13.90 -22.40 2.34
N LEU A 58 -15.13 -21.85 2.31
CA LEU A 58 -15.36 -20.41 2.45
C LEU A 58 -14.93 -19.88 3.83
N PHE A 59 -15.22 -20.61 4.91
CA PHE A 59 -14.83 -20.27 6.27
C PHE A 59 -13.31 -20.24 6.44
N ILE A 60 -12.61 -21.27 5.96
CA ILE A 60 -11.15 -21.35 6.04
C ILE A 60 -10.49 -20.26 5.18
N GLY A 61 -10.99 -20.06 3.96
CA GLY A 61 -10.46 -19.02 3.06
C GLY A 61 -10.64 -17.60 3.63
N ALA A 62 -11.83 -17.30 4.15
CA ALA A 62 -12.11 -16.03 4.83
C ALA A 62 -11.26 -15.84 6.10
N GLY A 63 -11.10 -16.92 6.88
CA GLY A 63 -10.24 -16.93 8.07
C GLY A 63 -8.79 -16.62 7.74
N TRP A 64 -8.26 -17.24 6.69
CA TRP A 64 -6.91 -16.96 6.21
C TRP A 64 -6.76 -15.50 5.74
N ALA A 65 -7.72 -14.96 4.99
CA ALA A 65 -7.68 -13.58 4.50
C ALA A 65 -7.73 -12.53 5.63
N ILE A 66 -8.46 -12.81 6.72
CA ILE A 66 -8.46 -11.96 7.91
C ILE A 66 -7.14 -12.09 8.67
N LEU A 67 -6.67 -13.32 8.86
CA LEU A 67 -5.46 -13.60 9.63
C LEU A 67 -4.22 -13.00 8.96
N SER A 68 -4.08 -13.11 7.64
CA SER A 68 -2.96 -12.53 6.89
C SER A 68 -2.86 -11.01 7.00
N ARG A 69 -3.98 -10.34 7.31
CA ARG A 69 -4.05 -8.89 7.50
C ARG A 69 -3.87 -8.46 8.96
N LEU A 70 -4.14 -9.34 9.91
CA LEU A 70 -3.93 -9.09 11.34
C LEU A 70 -2.48 -9.36 11.76
N ILE A 71 -1.79 -10.30 11.11
CA ILE A 71 -0.38 -10.58 11.39
C ILE A 71 0.48 -9.41 10.91
N PRO A 72 1.20 -8.70 11.80
CA PRO A 72 2.12 -7.64 11.40
C PRO A 72 3.32 -8.24 10.65
N THR A 73 3.63 -7.72 9.47
CA THR A 73 4.79 -8.14 8.67
C THR A 73 6.08 -7.43 9.09
N VAL A 74 5.96 -6.28 9.78
CA VAL A 74 7.08 -5.51 10.31
C VAL A 74 6.78 -5.06 11.75
N ALA A 75 7.68 -5.43 12.67
CA ALA A 75 7.83 -4.87 14.01
C ALA A 75 6.53 -4.50 14.77
N PHE A 76 5.60 -5.45 14.99
CA PHE A 76 4.43 -5.28 15.87
C PHE A 76 3.64 -3.96 15.72
N ALA A 77 3.72 -3.30 14.56
CA ALA A 77 3.09 -2.02 14.31
C ALA A 77 1.68 -2.28 13.79
N VAL A 78 0.70 -2.15 14.70
CA VAL A 78 -0.72 -2.14 14.33
C VAL A 78 -1.08 -0.68 14.03
N PRO A 79 -1.65 -0.35 12.85
CA PRO A 79 -2.19 -1.24 11.82
C PRO A 79 -1.17 -1.62 10.71
N ASN A 80 -1.11 -2.91 10.35
CA ASN A 80 -0.29 -3.42 9.24
C ASN A 80 -0.97 -3.18 7.87
N THR A 81 -1.28 -1.91 7.57
CA THR A 81 -1.88 -1.53 6.29
C THR A 81 -0.88 -0.78 5.44
N PRO A 82 -0.78 -1.05 4.13
CA PRO A 82 0.07 -0.26 3.24
C PRO A 82 -0.38 1.20 3.09
N TYR A 83 -1.61 1.53 3.50
CA TYR A 83 -2.21 2.87 3.40
C TYR A 83 -2.55 3.46 4.78
N ALA A 84 -1.56 3.48 5.68
CA ALA A 84 -1.74 4.01 7.03
C ALA A 84 -2.01 5.53 7.02
N THR A 85 -2.74 6.00 8.05
CA THR A 85 -3.34 7.36 8.07
C THR A 85 -2.29 8.44 8.25
N ASP A 86 -1.28 8.11 9.02
CA ASP A 86 -0.09 8.91 9.30
C ASP A 86 0.66 9.24 8.00
N ILE A 87 0.92 8.26 7.14
CA ILE A 87 1.61 8.45 5.86
C ILE A 87 0.78 9.37 4.95
N ILE A 88 -0.52 9.13 4.84
CA ILE A 88 -1.42 9.95 4.02
C ILE A 88 -1.44 11.40 4.52
N HIS A 89 -1.47 11.60 5.84
CA HIS A 89 -1.40 12.93 6.46
C HIS A 89 -0.07 13.62 6.14
N GLN A 90 1.06 12.95 6.35
CA GLN A 90 2.39 13.49 6.08
C GLN A 90 2.55 13.89 4.61
N ILE A 91 2.04 13.08 3.68
CA ILE A 91 2.07 13.41 2.25
C ILE A 91 1.19 14.61 1.93
N ASN A 92 0.00 14.69 2.53
CA ASN A 92 -0.87 15.85 2.34
C ASN A 92 -0.27 17.13 2.93
N GLU A 93 0.44 17.03 4.05
CA GLU A 93 1.21 18.14 4.62
C GLU A 93 2.33 18.57 3.67
N LEU A 94 3.13 17.64 3.14
CA LEU A 94 4.17 17.94 2.16
C LEU A 94 3.63 18.56 0.87
N ARG A 95 2.40 18.21 0.48
CA ARG A 95 1.71 18.79 -0.68
C ARG A 95 1.27 20.23 -0.43
N VAL A 96 0.78 20.53 0.78
CA VAL A 96 0.24 21.84 1.15
C VAL A 96 1.34 22.79 1.60
N ALA A 97 2.37 22.27 2.25
CA ALA A 97 3.55 23.01 2.64
C ALA A 97 4.37 23.36 1.39
N GLU A 98 4.76 24.63 1.28
CA GLU A 98 5.76 25.03 0.29
C GLU A 98 7.12 24.45 0.71
N ALA A 99 7.64 23.50 -0.07
CA ALA A 99 8.92 22.87 0.23
C ALA A 99 10.07 23.88 0.05
N SER A 100 10.74 24.22 1.15
CA SER A 100 11.82 25.22 1.17
C SER A 100 13.19 24.67 0.71
N CYS A 101 13.23 23.51 0.04
CA CYS A 101 14.48 22.82 -0.28
C CYS A 101 15.28 23.48 -1.42
N CYS A 102 14.62 24.13 -2.38
CA CYS A 102 15.26 24.76 -3.54
C CYS A 102 14.36 25.83 -4.19
N THR A 103 14.90 26.61 -5.12
CA THR A 103 14.20 27.72 -5.81
C THR A 103 12.94 27.28 -6.58
N LYS A 104 12.90 26.02 -7.05
CA LYS A 104 11.75 25.40 -7.72
C LYS A 104 11.57 23.98 -7.18
N PRO A 105 10.84 23.82 -6.07
CA PRO A 105 10.63 22.51 -5.48
C PRO A 105 9.60 21.71 -6.28
N GLU A 106 10.04 20.59 -6.83
CA GLU A 106 9.16 19.60 -7.45
C GLU A 106 9.26 18.30 -6.64
N LEU A 107 8.20 17.97 -5.91
CA LEU A 107 8.14 16.82 -5.01
C LEU A 107 7.61 15.59 -5.73
N ASN A 108 8.40 14.51 -5.66
CA ASN A 108 8.11 13.24 -6.30
C ASN A 108 8.28 12.10 -5.31
N TRP A 109 7.35 11.15 -5.35
CA TRP A 109 7.44 9.90 -4.60
C TRP A 109 8.10 8.82 -5.45
N GLU A 110 9.36 8.55 -5.12
CA GLU A 110 10.15 7.46 -5.68
C GLU A 110 9.79 6.12 -5.01
N VAL A 111 10.48 5.04 -5.35
CA VAL A 111 10.18 3.71 -4.80
C VAL A 111 10.41 3.64 -3.29
N THR A 112 11.48 4.29 -2.81
CA THR A 112 11.91 4.14 -1.41
C THR A 112 11.66 5.37 -0.55
N ALA A 113 11.56 6.56 -1.17
CA ALA A 113 11.40 7.81 -0.44
C ALA A 113 10.68 8.89 -1.27
N VAL A 114 10.20 9.91 -0.58
CA VAL A 114 9.76 11.17 -1.16
C VAL A 114 10.96 12.09 -1.30
N ARG A 115 11.27 12.49 -2.54
CA ARG A 115 12.42 13.33 -2.87
C ARG A 115 12.02 14.49 -3.77
N CYS A 116 12.77 15.58 -3.68
CA CYS A 116 12.66 16.64 -4.68
C CYS A 116 13.41 16.22 -5.96
N SER A 117 12.80 16.34 -7.14
CA SER A 117 13.46 16.01 -8.42
C SER A 117 14.68 16.89 -8.72
N ASN A 118 14.64 18.14 -8.26
CA ASN A 118 15.65 19.15 -8.62
C ASN A 118 16.86 19.16 -7.68
N CYS A 119 16.65 18.99 -6.36
CA CYS A 119 17.74 19.00 -5.37
C CYS A 119 18.00 17.65 -4.70
N SER A 120 17.22 16.61 -5.01
CA SER A 120 17.31 15.26 -4.42
C SER A 120 17.16 15.18 -2.90
N PHE A 121 16.74 16.26 -2.25
CA PHE A 121 16.52 16.30 -0.81
C PHE A 121 15.37 15.36 -0.40
N THR A 122 15.62 14.51 0.59
CA THR A 122 14.64 13.54 1.14
C THR A 122 13.76 14.21 2.18
N HIS A 123 12.47 14.35 1.86
CA HIS A 123 11.47 14.87 2.80
C HIS A 123 10.88 13.77 3.68
N LEU A 124 10.69 12.58 3.13
CA LEU A 124 10.13 11.44 3.84
C LEU A 124 10.77 10.14 3.36
N ALA A 125 11.45 9.43 4.27
CA ALA A 125 12.04 8.11 4.01
C ALA A 125 10.97 7.01 4.19
N HIS A 126 9.95 7.02 3.33
CA HIS A 126 8.91 6.01 3.32
C HIS A 126 8.74 5.40 1.92
N ALA A 127 8.82 4.08 1.86
CA ALA A 127 8.67 3.33 0.64
C ALA A 127 7.26 3.48 0.08
N ARG A 128 7.16 3.67 -1.22
CA ARG A 128 5.88 3.92 -1.88
C ARG A 128 5.04 2.63 -1.90
N PRO A 129 3.82 2.64 -1.34
CA PRO A 129 2.91 1.51 -1.46
C PRO A 129 2.46 1.34 -2.91
N ASP A 130 1.93 0.17 -3.26
CA ASP A 130 1.45 -0.04 -4.62
C ASP A 130 0.21 0.83 -4.88
N LEU A 131 0.27 1.69 -5.89
CA LEU A 131 -0.81 2.63 -6.22
C LEU A 131 -1.80 2.05 -7.26
N GLY A 132 -1.86 0.72 -7.40
CA GLY A 132 -2.73 0.08 -8.41
C GLY A 132 -2.32 0.41 -9.85
N ARG A 133 -1.03 0.69 -10.08
CA ARG A 133 -0.51 1.02 -11.42
C ARG A 133 -0.60 -0.20 -12.32
N VAL A 134 -1.02 0.00 -13.57
CA VAL A 134 -0.90 -1.04 -14.61
C VAL A 134 0.57 -1.36 -14.77
N ARG A 135 0.99 -2.54 -14.30
CA ARG A 135 2.35 -3.05 -14.50
C ARG A 135 2.48 -3.54 -15.93
N THR A 136 3.61 -3.21 -16.55
CA THR A 136 4.06 -3.77 -17.83
C THR A 136 4.37 -5.26 -17.71
N ASP A 137 4.61 -5.74 -16.48
CA ASP A 137 4.95 -7.13 -16.15
C ASP A 137 3.74 -8.09 -16.24
N SER A 138 2.84 -7.91 -17.22
CA SER A 138 1.78 -8.85 -17.61
C SER A 138 1.13 -9.62 -16.43
N TRP A 139 0.97 -10.94 -16.53
CA TRP A 139 0.35 -11.79 -15.50
C TRP A 139 1.14 -11.85 -14.18
N LEU A 140 2.47 -11.86 -14.24
CA LEU A 140 3.34 -11.94 -13.04
C LEU A 140 3.15 -10.72 -12.13
N GLY A 141 2.97 -9.54 -12.72
CA GLY A 141 2.68 -8.30 -12.00
C GLY A 141 1.35 -8.34 -11.25
N ARG A 142 0.33 -9.02 -11.79
CA ARG A 142 -0.97 -9.22 -11.14
C ARG A 142 -0.88 -10.22 -9.99
N LEU A 143 -0.21 -11.35 -10.21
CA LEU A 143 -0.02 -12.38 -9.18
C LEU A 143 0.80 -11.83 -8.00
N ARG A 144 1.82 -11.02 -8.30
CA ARG A 144 2.57 -10.28 -7.29
C ARG A 144 1.70 -9.32 -6.49
N LEU A 145 0.81 -8.58 -7.14
CA LEU A 145 -0.09 -7.64 -6.46
C LEU A 145 -1.06 -8.36 -5.52
N LEU A 146 -1.56 -9.53 -5.94
CA LEU A 146 -2.38 -10.40 -5.08
C LEU A 146 -1.61 -10.94 -3.87
N LEU A 147 -0.34 -11.32 -4.04
CA LEU A 147 0.50 -11.82 -2.95
C LEU A 147 0.92 -10.73 -1.96
N LEU A 148 1.22 -9.53 -2.45
CA LEU A 148 1.74 -8.44 -1.60
C LEU A 148 0.63 -7.56 -1.00
N ASP A 149 -0.64 -7.72 -1.39
CA ASP A 149 -1.80 -6.94 -0.91
C ASP A 149 -1.56 -5.42 -0.90
N GLY A 150 -0.67 -4.92 -1.78
CA GLY A 150 -0.30 -3.51 -1.90
C GLY A 150 0.92 -3.05 -1.09
N HIS A 151 1.59 -3.92 -0.34
CA HIS A 151 2.81 -3.58 0.39
C HIS A 151 4.00 -3.22 -0.51
N PRO A 152 4.87 -2.30 -0.06
CA PRO A 152 6.07 -1.93 -0.79
C PRO A 152 7.04 -3.11 -0.90
N ILE A 153 7.78 -3.16 -2.02
CA ILE A 153 8.74 -4.22 -2.34
C ILE A 153 10.04 -4.03 -1.57
N VAL A 154 10.42 -2.78 -1.38
CA VAL A 154 11.64 -2.39 -0.69
C VAL A 154 11.20 -1.85 0.66
N ASN A 155 11.56 -2.55 1.72
CA ASN A 155 11.48 -2.01 3.06
C ASN A 155 12.85 -1.39 3.33
N GLU A 156 12.95 -0.05 3.33
CA GLU A 156 14.12 0.59 3.93
C GLU A 156 14.01 0.38 5.44
N GLY A 157 14.53 -0.76 5.89
CA GLY A 157 14.87 -0.94 7.29
C GLY A 157 15.90 0.12 7.63
N ASN A 158 15.48 1.15 8.38
CA ASN A 158 16.40 1.84 9.26
C ASN A 158 16.93 0.78 10.24
N GLU A 159 18.04 0.13 9.89
CA GLU A 159 19.00 -0.29 10.90
C GLU A 159 19.43 0.98 11.63
N LYS A 160 18.84 1.19 12.81
CA LYS A 160 19.48 1.92 13.90
C LYS A 160 19.76 0.91 15.00
#